data_AF-A0A292S4Q6-F1
#
_entry.id   AF-A0A292S4Q6-F1
#
_cell.length_a   1.000
_cell.length_b   1.000
_cell.length_c   1.000
_cell.angle_alpha   90.00
_cell.angle_beta   90.00
_cell.angle_gamma   90.00
#
_symmetry.space_group_name_H-M   'P 1'
#
loop_
_entity.id
_entity.type
_entity.pdbx_description
1 polymer ?
#
loop_
_entity_poly.entity_id
_entity_poly.type
_entity_poly.pdbx_seq_one_letter_code
_entity_poly.pdbx_strand_id
1 'polypeptide(L)'
;MREKTNSDIALWHHSGVRSFFHEGVVDSRDVKEMAPFLDYVVTANVSEKTIVDAFKKAIEMTFETSAHKPGLIAVSGLNYTVDPEEGELISMNFIDKEGKEHKIDVENPSEDKMYKVVTDEFLMSAGADYDILAPEEVYVEKFPYDKDVLTCEYIKEMNEPVVINQVGRIKFVHEED
;
A
#
# COMPACT_ATOMS: atom_id res chain seq x y z
N MET A 1 -4.46 -5.85 -6.65
CA MET A 1 -3.01 -5.71 -6.91
C MET A 1 -2.22 -6.95 -6.49
N ARG A 2 -1.95 -7.16 -5.18
CA ARG A 2 -1.10 -8.27 -4.67
C ARG A 2 -1.34 -9.62 -5.36
N GLU A 3 -2.59 -10.08 -5.35
CA GLU A 3 -2.99 -11.37 -5.92
C GLU A 3 -2.77 -11.42 -7.45
N LYS A 4 -3.31 -10.43 -8.17
CA LYS A 4 -3.23 -10.37 -9.64
C LYS A 4 -1.80 -10.27 -10.19
N THR A 5 -0.85 -9.73 -9.42
CA THR A 5 0.56 -9.57 -9.83
C THR A 5 1.50 -10.57 -9.18
N ASN A 6 0.97 -11.50 -8.36
CA ASN A 6 1.74 -12.47 -7.59
C ASN A 6 2.88 -11.83 -6.75
N SER A 7 2.65 -10.61 -6.27
CA SER A 7 3.60 -9.83 -5.49
C SER A 7 3.56 -10.23 -4.01
N ASP A 8 4.66 -10.01 -3.30
CA ASP A 8 4.75 -10.25 -1.87
C ASP A 8 3.94 -9.21 -1.11
N ILE A 9 4.08 -7.95 -1.52
CA ILE A 9 3.50 -6.77 -0.88
C ILE A 9 2.77 -5.93 -1.93
N ALA A 10 1.58 -5.41 -1.60
CA ALA A 10 0.94 -4.34 -2.36
C ALA A 10 0.72 -3.11 -1.48
N LEU A 11 1.03 -1.94 -2.03
CA LEU A 11 0.92 -0.66 -1.37
C LEU A 11 -0.09 0.23 -2.09
N TRP A 12 -0.82 1.05 -1.34
CA TRP A 12 -1.73 2.04 -1.88
C TRP A 12 -1.69 3.31 -1.03
N HIS A 13 -1.36 4.44 -1.63
CA HIS A 13 -1.21 5.70 -0.93
C HIS A 13 -2.56 6.42 -0.74
N HIS A 14 -2.74 7.11 0.39
CA HIS A 14 -4.01 7.77 0.73
C HIS A 14 -4.43 8.82 -0.31
N SER A 15 -3.47 9.56 -0.88
CA SER A 15 -3.75 10.61 -1.87
C SER A 15 -4.34 10.07 -3.19
N GLY A 16 -4.30 8.77 -3.43
CA GLY A 16 -4.93 8.12 -4.58
C GLY A 16 -6.42 7.82 -4.40
N VAL A 17 -6.95 7.87 -3.18
CA VAL A 17 -8.36 7.60 -2.86
C VAL A 17 -9.17 8.92 -2.86
N ARG A 18 -10.28 8.96 -3.61
CA ARG A 18 -11.12 10.15 -3.81
C ARG A 18 -12.60 9.97 -3.48
N SER A 19 -13.04 8.73 -3.30
CA SER A 19 -14.43 8.42 -2.97
C SER A 19 -14.51 7.15 -2.13
N PHE A 20 -15.71 6.72 -1.81
CA PHE A 20 -16.03 5.49 -1.10
C PHE A 20 -17.13 4.73 -1.85
N PHE A 21 -17.24 3.43 -1.60
CA PHE A 21 -18.31 2.61 -2.17
C PHE A 21 -19.56 2.66 -1.28
N HIS A 22 -20.73 2.70 -1.91
CA HIS A 22 -21.99 2.42 -1.24
C HIS A 22 -22.28 0.92 -1.28
N GLU A 23 -23.02 0.42 -0.30
CA GLU A 23 -23.54 -0.94 -0.34
C GLU A 23 -24.45 -1.11 -1.56
N GLY A 24 -24.22 -2.17 -2.35
CA GLY A 24 -25.03 -2.48 -3.51
C GLY A 24 -24.21 -2.98 -4.70
N VAL A 25 -24.76 -2.78 -5.89
CA VAL A 25 -24.09 -3.11 -7.15
C VAL A 25 -22.98 -2.10 -7.38
N VAL A 26 -21.77 -2.60 -7.63
CA VAL A 26 -20.59 -1.82 -8.01
C VAL A 26 -20.38 -1.98 -9.51
N ASP A 27 -20.21 -0.87 -10.22
CA ASP A 27 -19.80 -0.86 -11.62
C ASP A 27 -18.42 -0.21 -11.83
N SER A 28 -17.95 -0.19 -13.08
CA SER A 28 -16.62 0.38 -13.40
C SER A 28 -16.52 1.88 -13.15
N ARG A 29 -17.65 2.61 -13.14
CA ARG A 29 -17.67 4.03 -12.84
C ARG A 29 -17.45 4.27 -11.35
N ASP A 30 -18.05 3.46 -10.49
CA ASP A 30 -17.80 3.53 -9.04
C ASP A 30 -16.31 3.34 -8.74
N VAL A 31 -15.67 2.37 -9.41
CA VAL A 31 -14.22 2.12 -9.29
C VAL A 31 -13.43 3.35 -9.78
N LYS A 32 -13.80 3.94 -10.93
CA LYS A 32 -13.10 5.11 -11.48
C LYS A 32 -13.24 6.35 -10.60
N GLU A 33 -14.41 6.54 -9.99
CA GLU A 33 -14.66 7.65 -9.07
C GLU A 33 -13.86 7.49 -7.77
N MET A 34 -13.57 6.25 -7.34
CA MET A 34 -12.70 5.99 -6.21
C MET A 34 -11.25 6.44 -6.50
N ALA A 35 -10.69 6.06 -7.65
CA ALA A 35 -9.27 6.25 -7.94
C ALA A 35 -9.04 6.86 -9.35
N PRO A 36 -9.36 8.15 -9.55
CA PRO A 36 -9.51 8.73 -10.88
C PRO A 36 -8.19 8.89 -11.66
N PHE A 37 -7.04 8.75 -11.01
CA PHE A 37 -5.73 8.96 -11.61
C PHE A 37 -5.30 7.77 -12.48
N LEU A 38 -4.87 8.08 -13.70
CA LEU A 38 -4.30 7.12 -14.64
C LEU A 38 -2.80 6.95 -14.34
N ASP A 39 -2.53 6.16 -13.31
CA ASP A 39 -1.18 5.72 -12.95
C ASP A 39 -1.08 4.23 -13.22
N TYR A 40 -0.11 3.82 -14.05
CA TYR A 40 0.07 2.42 -14.39
C TYR A 40 0.49 1.60 -13.19
N VAL A 41 -0.02 0.37 -13.10
CA VAL A 41 0.45 -0.57 -12.08
C VAL A 41 1.85 -1.06 -12.44
N VAL A 42 2.73 -1.09 -11.45
CA VAL A 42 4.13 -1.47 -11.61
C VAL A 42 4.57 -2.41 -10.49
N THR A 43 5.56 -3.24 -10.78
CA THR A 43 6.25 -4.05 -9.76
C THR A 43 7.74 -3.81 -9.78
N ALA A 44 8.36 -3.87 -8.61
CA ALA A 44 9.80 -3.81 -8.44
C ALA A 44 10.22 -4.70 -7.27
N ASN A 45 11.50 -5.09 -7.24
CA ASN A 45 12.11 -5.68 -6.05
C ASN A 45 12.61 -4.53 -5.18
N VAL A 46 12.07 -4.40 -3.97
CA VAL A 46 12.39 -3.31 -3.04
C VAL A 46 13.00 -3.91 -1.77
N SER A 47 14.06 -3.29 -1.25
CA SER A 47 14.72 -3.76 -0.02
C SER A 47 13.82 -3.52 1.19
N GLU A 48 13.97 -4.36 2.21
CA GLU A 48 13.31 -4.19 3.50
C GLU A 48 13.60 -2.81 4.09
N LYS A 49 14.86 -2.34 4.00
CA LYS A 49 15.27 -1.01 4.41
C LYS A 49 14.49 0.10 3.70
N THR A 50 14.41 0.06 2.37
CA THR A 50 13.69 1.08 1.60
C THR A 50 12.20 1.12 1.96
N ILE A 51 11.57 -0.03 2.18
CA ILE A 51 10.17 -0.09 2.63
C ILE A 51 10.02 0.55 4.01
N VAL A 52 10.87 0.17 4.97
CA VAL A 52 10.79 0.70 6.35
C VAL A 52 11.03 2.21 6.38
N ASP A 53 12.05 2.70 5.67
CA ASP A 53 12.39 4.12 5.62
C ASP A 53 11.25 4.94 5.01
N ALA A 54 10.67 4.47 3.89
CA ALA A 54 9.53 5.14 3.25
C ALA A 54 8.30 5.21 4.16
N PHE A 55 8.03 4.15 4.95
CA PHE A 55 6.93 4.16 5.91
C PHE A 55 7.20 5.09 7.08
N LYS A 56 8.41 5.07 7.66
CA LYS A 56 8.81 6.02 8.72
C LYS A 56 8.59 7.46 8.24
N LYS A 57 9.05 7.79 7.03
CA LYS A 57 8.91 9.13 6.48
C LYS A 57 7.45 9.53 6.23
N ALA A 58 6.66 8.64 5.64
CA ALA A 58 5.24 8.90 5.37
C ALA A 58 4.44 9.09 6.67
N ILE A 59 4.73 8.32 7.72
CA ILE A 59 4.08 8.43 9.03
C ILE A 59 4.46 9.75 9.70
N GLU A 60 5.75 10.05 9.83
CA GLU A 60 6.27 11.30 10.39
C GLU A 60 5.56 12.51 9.76
N MET A 61 5.60 12.62 8.44
CA MET A 61 4.98 13.74 7.71
C MET A 61 3.44 13.82 7.91
N THR A 62 2.77 12.66 8.00
CA THR A 62 1.32 12.60 8.21
C THR A 62 0.91 13.17 9.56
N PHE A 63 1.71 13.01 10.61
CA PHE A 63 1.38 13.52 11.94
C PHE A 63 2.01 14.88 12.26
N GLU A 64 3.12 15.24 11.63
CA GLU A 64 3.74 16.56 11.80
C GLU A 64 3.02 17.69 11.05
N THR A 65 2.41 17.39 9.88
CA THR A 65 1.81 18.42 9.04
C THR A 65 0.36 18.70 9.39
N SER A 66 -0.03 19.97 9.42
CA SER A 66 -1.44 20.37 9.66
C SER A 66 -2.42 19.90 8.57
N ALA A 67 -1.90 19.52 7.40
CA ALA A 67 -2.68 18.96 6.32
C ALA A 67 -2.75 17.42 6.35
N HIS A 68 -2.04 16.78 7.28
CA HIS A 68 -1.89 15.33 7.39
C HIS A 68 -1.50 14.64 6.09
N LYS A 69 -0.56 15.25 5.37
CA LYS A 69 -0.04 14.75 4.09
C LYS A 69 1.33 14.09 4.32
N PRO A 70 1.62 12.97 3.64
CA PRO A 70 0.90 12.46 2.48
C PRO A 70 -0.24 11.48 2.81
N GLY A 71 -0.38 11.13 4.09
CA GLY A 71 -1.32 10.14 4.61
C GLY A 71 -0.67 8.76 4.76
N LEU A 72 -1.35 7.89 5.51
CA LEU A 72 -0.90 6.51 5.73
C LEU A 72 -1.05 5.65 4.48
N ILE A 73 -0.21 4.62 4.38
CA ILE A 73 -0.16 3.71 3.22
C ILE A 73 -1.02 2.47 3.52
N ALA A 74 -2.08 2.26 2.75
CA ALA A 74 -2.85 1.03 2.82
C ALA A 74 -2.05 -0.14 2.25
N VAL A 75 -2.12 -1.30 2.91
CA VAL A 75 -1.24 -2.45 2.62
C VAL A 75 -1.99 -3.76 2.39
N SER A 76 -1.34 -4.65 1.64
CA SER A 76 -1.63 -6.08 1.57
C SER A 76 -0.30 -6.85 1.56
N GLY A 77 -0.18 -7.93 2.34
CA GLY A 77 1.10 -8.61 2.55
C GLY A 77 2.01 -7.95 3.59
N LEU A 78 1.54 -6.88 4.23
CA LEU A 78 2.14 -6.27 5.42
C LEU A 78 1.06 -6.02 6.47
N ASN A 79 1.49 -5.89 7.72
CA ASN A 79 0.81 -5.09 8.73
C ASN A 79 1.82 -4.19 9.45
N TYR A 80 1.35 -3.09 10.02
CA TYR A 80 2.20 -2.19 10.79
C TYR A 80 1.43 -1.46 11.89
N THR A 81 2.17 -1.03 12.91
CA THR A 81 1.66 -0.26 14.04
C THR A 81 2.28 1.12 14.05
N VAL A 82 1.45 2.13 14.30
CA VAL A 82 1.81 3.55 14.30
C VAL A 82 1.58 4.12 15.70
N ASP A 83 2.43 5.04 16.12
CA ASP A 83 2.15 5.98 17.21
C ASP A 83 1.71 7.32 16.62
N PRO A 84 0.41 7.67 16.72
CA PRO A 84 -0.10 8.96 16.23
C PRO A 84 0.42 10.18 16.99
N GLU A 85 0.76 10.02 18.27
CA GLU A 85 1.19 11.14 19.12
C GLU A 85 2.63 11.53 18.79
N GLU A 86 3.49 10.53 18.59
CA GLU A 86 4.90 10.74 18.24
C GLU A 86 5.15 10.76 16.73
N GLY A 87 4.20 10.31 15.90
CA GLY A 87 4.37 10.22 14.46
C GLY A 87 5.36 9.12 14.04
N GLU A 88 5.36 8.00 14.76
CA GLU A 88 6.39 6.95 14.62
C GLU A 88 5.85 5.60 14.12
N LEU A 89 6.70 4.87 13.41
CA LEU A 89 6.49 3.45 13.09
C LEU A 89 6.97 2.58 14.25
N ILE A 90 6.05 1.91 14.94
CA ILE A 90 6.35 1.08 16.12
C ILE A 90 6.73 -0.36 15.75
N SER A 91 6.04 -0.95 14.78
CA SER A 91 6.34 -2.30 14.32
C SER A 91 5.82 -2.56 12.92
N MET A 92 6.43 -3.52 12.23
CA MET A 92 6.01 -3.97 10.91
C MET A 92 6.21 -5.48 10.78
N ASN A 93 5.26 -6.18 10.15
CA ASN A 93 5.39 -7.59 9.82
C ASN A 93 5.08 -7.82 8.34
N PHE A 94 5.88 -8.68 7.71
CA PHE A 94 5.56 -9.28 6.43
C PHE A 94 4.61 -10.46 6.62
N ILE A 95 3.57 -10.52 5.80
CA ILE A 95 2.59 -11.62 5.80
C ILE A 95 2.83 -12.42 4.53
N ASP A 96 3.33 -13.63 4.66
CA ASP A 96 3.60 -14.46 3.49
C ASP A 96 2.31 -14.94 2.80
N LYS A 97 2.46 -15.74 1.74
CA LYS A 97 1.33 -16.27 0.96
C LYS A 97 0.53 -17.34 1.71
N GLU A 98 1.10 -17.92 2.76
CA GLU A 98 0.43 -18.86 3.66
C GLU A 98 -0.28 -18.14 4.82
N GLY A 99 -0.16 -16.81 4.91
CA GLY A 99 -0.74 -15.99 5.97
C GLY A 99 0.10 -15.94 7.24
N LYS A 100 1.33 -16.45 7.22
CA LYS A 100 2.22 -16.41 8.37
C LYS A 100 2.92 -15.06 8.47
N GLU A 101 2.99 -14.54 9.70
CA GLU A 101 3.67 -13.29 10.01
C GLU A 101 5.18 -13.50 10.20
N HIS A 102 5.97 -12.60 9.63
CA HIS A 102 7.42 -12.51 9.76
C HIS A 102 7.77 -11.10 10.20
N LYS A 103 8.30 -10.97 11.41
CA LYS A 103 8.70 -9.68 11.97
C LYS A 103 9.79 -9.02 11.11
N ILE A 104 9.60 -7.73 10.82
CA ILE A 104 10.61 -6.86 10.24
C ILE A 104 11.29 -6.10 11.37
N ASP A 105 12.63 -6.05 11.36
CA ASP A 105 13.39 -5.23 12.29
C ASP A 105 13.33 -3.77 11.80
N VAL A 106 12.41 -2.99 12.36
CA VAL A 106 12.22 -1.58 11.97
C VAL A 106 13.36 -0.68 12.45
N GLU A 107 14.19 -1.14 13.40
CA GLU A 107 15.34 -0.39 13.90
C GLU A 107 16.59 -0.65 13.06
N ASN A 108 16.76 -1.88 12.57
CA ASN A 108 17.88 -2.29 11.72
C ASN A 108 17.40 -3.10 10.51
N PRO A 109 16.63 -2.49 9.58
CA PRO A 109 16.06 -3.22 8.46
C PRO A 109 17.13 -3.60 7.44
N SER A 110 16.97 -4.77 6.82
CA SER A 110 17.98 -5.32 5.91
C SER A 110 18.03 -4.61 4.56
N GLU A 111 19.24 -4.32 4.06
CA GLU A 111 19.44 -3.85 2.67
C GLU A 111 19.36 -4.99 1.65
N ASP A 112 19.78 -6.20 2.04
CA ASP A 112 19.84 -7.35 1.12
C ASP A 112 18.52 -8.12 0.97
N LYS A 113 17.61 -8.02 1.95
CA LYS A 113 16.33 -8.73 1.92
C LYS A 113 15.34 -7.97 1.04
N MET A 114 15.00 -8.58 -0.09
CA MET A 114 14.13 -7.97 -1.11
C MET A 114 12.72 -8.55 -1.05
N TYR A 115 11.74 -7.70 -1.33
CA TYR A 115 10.34 -8.10 -1.54
C TYR A 115 9.88 -7.65 -2.91
N LYS A 116 9.08 -8.49 -3.61
CA LYS A 116 8.37 -8.04 -4.80
C LYS A 116 7.21 -7.16 -4.38
N VAL A 117 7.33 -5.85 -4.60
CA VAL A 117 6.30 -4.85 -4.28
C VAL A 117 5.50 -4.50 -5.53
N VAL A 118 4.18 -4.37 -5.40
CA VAL A 118 3.29 -3.79 -6.41
C VAL A 118 2.63 -2.52 -5.89
N THR A 119 2.62 -1.47 -6.69
CA THR A 119 1.87 -0.23 -6.49
C THR A 119 1.67 0.44 -7.84
N ASP A 120 1.16 1.67 -7.89
CA ASP A 120 1.23 2.50 -9.09
C ASP A 120 2.58 3.22 -9.26
N GLU A 121 2.82 3.73 -10.46
CA GLU A 121 4.07 4.45 -10.80
C GLU A 121 4.27 5.73 -9.97
N PHE A 122 3.18 6.35 -9.50
CA PHE A 122 3.26 7.52 -8.63
C PHE A 122 3.98 7.20 -7.32
N LEU A 123 3.49 6.21 -6.57
CA LEU A 123 4.14 5.81 -5.31
C LEU A 123 5.48 5.09 -5.54
N MET A 124 5.64 4.39 -6.66
CA MET A 124 6.88 3.64 -6.91
C MET A 124 8.08 4.56 -7.18
N SER A 125 7.93 5.54 -8.08
CA SER A 125 9.08 6.25 -8.66
C SER A 125 8.95 7.77 -8.81
N ALA A 126 7.80 8.38 -8.54
CA ALA A 126 7.63 9.82 -8.84
C ALA A 126 8.45 10.75 -7.94
N GLY A 127 8.79 10.30 -6.72
CA GLY A 127 9.56 11.10 -5.76
C GLY A 127 8.87 12.42 -5.37
N ALA A 128 7.53 12.42 -5.34
CA ALA A 128 6.71 13.57 -5.03
C ALA A 128 6.47 13.68 -3.52
N ASP A 129 5.28 13.30 -3.05
CA ASP A 129 4.92 13.37 -1.63
C ASP A 129 5.47 12.17 -0.81
N TYR A 130 6.10 11.19 -1.48
CA TYR A 130 6.63 9.96 -0.91
C TYR A 130 8.05 9.71 -1.42
N ASP A 131 8.86 9.05 -0.60
CA ASP A 131 10.19 8.57 -1.01
C ASP A 131 10.08 7.52 -2.13
N ILE A 132 11.05 7.54 -3.04
CA ILE A 132 11.13 6.59 -4.15
C ILE A 132 11.41 5.18 -3.60
N LEU A 133 10.51 4.25 -3.90
CA LEU A 133 10.69 2.82 -3.57
C LEU A 133 11.62 2.13 -4.56
N ALA A 134 11.44 2.43 -5.85
CA ALA A 134 12.28 1.93 -6.92
C ALA A 134 12.20 2.86 -8.13
N PRO A 135 13.33 3.25 -8.73
CA PRO A 135 13.30 4.07 -9.94
C PRO A 135 12.77 3.27 -11.14
N GLU A 136 12.29 3.96 -12.18
CA GLU A 136 11.60 3.34 -13.33
C GLU A 136 12.49 2.31 -14.07
N GLU A 137 13.81 2.53 -14.07
CA GLU A 137 14.80 1.70 -14.75
C GLU A 137 14.94 0.30 -14.16
N VAL A 138 14.48 0.08 -12.92
CA VAL A 138 14.58 -1.22 -12.24
C VAL A 138 13.21 -1.89 -12.02
N TYR A 139 12.17 -1.40 -12.70
CA TYR A 139 10.89 -2.08 -12.72
C TYR A 139 11.05 -3.51 -13.21
N VAL A 140 10.45 -4.43 -12.46
CA VAL A 140 10.30 -5.83 -12.87
C VAL A 140 9.20 -5.92 -13.94
N GLU A 141 8.12 -5.15 -13.79
CA GLU A 141 7.01 -5.13 -14.74
C GLU A 141 6.26 -3.80 -14.67
N LYS A 142 5.86 -3.26 -15.83
CA LYS A 142 4.94 -2.13 -15.98
C LYS A 142 3.75 -2.60 -16.79
N PHE A 143 2.57 -2.64 -16.17
CA PHE A 143 1.37 -3.13 -16.81
C PHE A 143 0.73 -2.05 -17.70
N PRO A 144 0.08 -2.41 -18.81
CA PRO A 144 -0.56 -1.45 -19.72
C PRO A 144 -1.92 -0.94 -19.20
N TYR A 145 -2.15 -1.02 -17.89
CA TYR A 145 -3.40 -0.67 -17.24
C TYR A 145 -3.15 -0.09 -15.85
N ASP A 146 -4.12 0.68 -15.37
CA ASP A 146 -4.15 1.21 -14.02
C ASP A 146 -4.80 0.22 -13.04
N LYS A 147 -4.86 0.65 -11.79
CA LYS A 147 -5.51 -0.05 -10.68
C LYS A 147 -7.02 -0.27 -10.87
N ASP A 148 -7.69 0.52 -11.69
CA ASP A 148 -9.14 0.42 -11.89
C ASP A 148 -9.47 -0.85 -12.65
N VAL A 149 -8.68 -1.13 -13.70
CA VAL A 149 -8.77 -2.38 -14.46
C VAL A 149 -8.53 -3.59 -13.55
N LEU A 150 -7.46 -3.58 -12.75
CA LEU A 150 -7.16 -4.69 -11.82
C LEU A 150 -8.26 -4.88 -10.78
N THR A 151 -8.85 -3.79 -10.27
CA THR A 151 -9.94 -3.87 -9.30
C THR A 151 -11.20 -4.45 -9.93
N CYS A 152 -11.55 -4.00 -11.15
CA CYS A 152 -12.67 -4.56 -11.90
C CYS A 152 -12.49 -6.04 -12.20
N GLU A 153 -11.30 -6.47 -12.63
CA GLU A 153 -11.00 -7.88 -12.87
C GLU A 153 -11.09 -8.71 -11.60
N TYR A 154 -10.49 -8.23 -10.51
CA TYR A 154 -10.53 -8.91 -9.22
C TYR A 154 -11.97 -9.14 -8.75
N ILE A 155 -12.83 -8.12 -8.83
CA ILE A 155 -14.25 -8.23 -8.44
C ILE A 155 -15.01 -9.20 -9.35
N LYS A 156 -14.75 -9.19 -10.66
CA LYS A 156 -15.41 -10.10 -11.63
C LYS A 156 -15.05 -11.57 -11.44
N GLU A 157 -13.87 -11.86 -10.90
CA GLU A 157 -13.40 -13.22 -10.63
C GLU A 157 -13.96 -13.77 -9.31
N MET A 158 -14.55 -12.93 -8.46
CA MET A 158 -15.18 -13.36 -7.22
C MET A 158 -16.51 -14.08 -7.48
N ASN A 159 -16.69 -15.20 -6.79
CA ASN A 159 -17.95 -15.97 -6.82
C ASN A 159 -18.93 -15.55 -5.71
N GLU A 160 -18.55 -14.58 -4.88
CA GLU A 160 -19.30 -14.07 -3.74
C GLU A 160 -19.24 -12.54 -3.71
N PRO A 161 -20.18 -11.86 -3.03
CA PRO A 161 -20.13 -10.41 -2.87
C PRO A 161 -18.81 -9.93 -2.27
N VAL A 162 -18.32 -8.79 -2.75
CA VAL A 162 -17.15 -8.12 -2.17
C VAL A 162 -17.52 -7.60 -0.79
N VAL A 163 -16.79 -8.05 0.23
CA VAL A 163 -16.94 -7.53 1.60
C VAL A 163 -15.71 -6.70 1.95
N ILE A 164 -15.91 -5.40 2.16
CA ILE A 164 -14.85 -4.46 2.56
C ILE A 164 -14.88 -4.33 4.09
N ASN A 165 -13.92 -4.96 4.76
CA ASN A 165 -13.81 -4.94 6.21
C ASN A 165 -12.50 -4.28 6.65
N GLN A 166 -12.52 -3.64 7.82
CA GLN A 166 -11.31 -3.31 8.54
C GLN A 166 -10.72 -4.59 9.15
N VAL A 167 -9.50 -4.94 8.73
CA VAL A 167 -8.83 -6.20 9.11
C VAL A 167 -7.56 -5.96 9.94
N GLY A 168 -7.43 -4.77 10.54
CA GLY A 168 -6.34 -4.45 11.48
C GLY A 168 -4.93 -4.49 10.88
N ARG A 169 -4.78 -4.19 9.58
CA ARG A 169 -3.46 -4.12 8.91
C ARG A 169 -2.67 -2.87 9.27
N ILE A 170 -3.36 -1.80 9.64
CA ILE A 170 -2.81 -0.60 10.25
C ILE A 170 -3.36 -0.59 11.67
N LYS A 171 -2.49 -0.49 12.67
CA LYS A 171 -2.84 -0.43 14.08
C LYS A 171 -2.28 0.85 14.68
N PHE A 172 -2.93 1.36 15.71
CA PHE A 172 -2.46 2.54 16.44
C PHE A 172 -2.16 2.14 17.88
N VAL A 173 -1.01 2.56 18.42
CA VAL A 173 -0.84 2.55 19.87
C VAL A 173 -1.74 3.63 20.46
N HIS A 174 -2.30 3.38 21.64
CA HIS A 174 -3.16 4.30 22.39
C HIS A 174 -4.62 4.45 21.91
N GLU A 175 -5.07 3.70 20.91
CA GLU A 175 -6.52 3.55 20.68
C GLU A 175 -7.12 2.60 21.73
N GLU A 176 -8.08 3.08 22.52
CA GLU A 176 -8.95 2.23 23.35
C GLU A 176 -9.95 1.50 22.43
N ASP A 177 -10.13 0.19 22.63
CA ASP A 177 -11.14 -0.65 21.94
C ASP A 177 -12.58 -0.16 22.16
#